data_AF-A0A9X0B6T6-F1
#
_entry.id   AF-A0A9X0B6T6-F1
#
_cell.length_a   1.000
_cell.length_b   1.000
_cell.length_c   1.000
_cell.angle_alpha   90.00
_cell.angle_beta   90.00
_cell.angle_gamma   90.00
#
_symmetry.space_group_name_H-M   'P 1'
#
loop_
_entity.id
_entity.type
_entity.pdbx_description
1 polymer ?
#
loop_
_entity_poly.entity_id
_entity_poly.type
_entity_poly.pdbx_seq_one_letter_code
_entity_poly.pdbx_strand_id
1 'polypeptide(L)'
;MANAVTSTGDPLFFLHHAWLDRAWWKWQLQDKKNRLYQMGGSNMERDVLVSALGLSQPNIYTTNYNGDDGGNQTTLNDVLYTHDLRANVTVGDVMDLNGPTICAEYVDDGVFNYTRGW
;
A
#
# COMPACT_ATOMS: atom_id res chain seq x y z
N MET A 1 -16.44 6.80 -4.82
CA MET A 1 -15.02 7.17 -5.04
C MET A 1 -14.60 8.62 -4.72
N ALA A 2 -15.47 9.64 -4.77
CA ALA A 2 -15.02 11.06 -4.65
C ALA A 2 -14.58 11.50 -3.23
N ASN A 3 -14.95 10.76 -2.19
CA ASN A 3 -14.51 11.00 -0.82
C ASN A 3 -13.49 9.93 -0.44
N ALA A 4 -12.24 10.31 -0.16
CA ALA A 4 -11.15 9.37 0.09
C ALA A 4 -11.41 8.46 1.31
N VAL A 5 -11.98 9.01 2.39
CA VAL A 5 -12.19 8.32 3.67
C VAL A 5 -13.23 7.20 3.58
N THR A 6 -14.28 7.44 2.79
CA THR A 6 -15.40 6.49 2.61
C THR A 6 -15.37 5.81 1.24
N SER A 7 -14.26 5.95 0.51
CA SER A 7 -14.12 5.46 -0.86
C SER A 7 -14.30 3.94 -0.96
N THR A 8 -13.88 3.19 0.07
CA THR A 8 -14.01 1.73 0.17
C THR A 8 -15.45 1.22 0.16
N GLY A 9 -16.45 2.07 0.45
CA GLY A 9 -17.87 1.72 0.35
C GLY A 9 -18.39 1.62 -1.09
N ASP A 10 -17.64 2.10 -2.07
CA ASP A 10 -17.93 1.98 -3.49
C ASP A 10 -17.18 0.77 -4.07
N PRO A 11 -17.86 -0.26 -4.62
CA PRO A 11 -17.20 -1.47 -5.11
C PRO A 11 -16.11 -1.21 -6.18
N LEU A 12 -16.20 -0.10 -6.94
CA LEU A 12 -15.18 0.27 -7.92
C LEU A 12 -13.82 0.59 -7.27
N PHE A 13 -13.78 0.89 -5.97
CA PHE A 13 -12.56 1.09 -5.21
C PHE A 13 -11.57 -0.06 -5.37
N PHE A 14 -12.05 -1.29 -5.23
CA PHE A 14 -11.18 -2.47 -5.27
C PHE A 14 -10.61 -2.72 -6.67
N LEU A 15 -11.40 -2.50 -7.72
CA LEU A 15 -10.91 -2.62 -9.10
C LEU A 15 -9.90 -1.51 -9.42
N HIS A 16 -10.16 -0.28 -8.96
CA HIS A 16 -9.23 0.84 -9.09
C HIS A 16 -7.89 0.55 -8.40
N HIS A 17 -7.92 0.09 -7.13
CA HIS A 17 -6.70 -0.21 -6.38
C HIS A 17 -5.97 -1.45 -6.88
N ALA A 18 -6.66 -2.46 -7.43
CA ALA A 18 -6.01 -3.58 -8.12
C ALA A 18 -5.24 -3.10 -9.37
N TRP A 19 -5.78 -2.12 -10.10
CA TRP A 19 -5.05 -1.54 -11.23
C TRP A 19 -3.83 -0.70 -10.79
N LEU A 20 -3.96 0.06 -9.69
CA LEU A 20 -2.82 0.79 -9.09
C LEU A 20 -1.73 -0.17 -8.62
N ASP A 21 -2.10 -1.26 -7.95
CA ASP A 21 -1.20 -2.32 -7.51
C ASP A 21 -0.50 -2.98 -8.71
N ARG A 22 -1.22 -3.28 -9.79
CA ARG A 22 -0.61 -3.72 -11.06
C ARG A 22 0.41 -2.73 -11.61
N ALA A 23 0.11 -1.42 -11.58
CA ALA A 23 1.04 -0.40 -12.04
C ALA A 23 2.32 -0.36 -11.19
N TRP A 24 2.18 -0.48 -9.86
CA TRP A 24 3.30 -0.57 -8.93
C TRP A 24 4.13 -1.85 -9.13
N TRP A 25 3.47 -3.00 -9.26
CA TRP A 25 4.12 -4.27 -9.56
C TRP A 25 4.94 -4.21 -10.86
N LYS A 26 4.37 -3.64 -11.93
CA LYS A 26 5.11 -3.43 -13.18
C LYS A 26 6.32 -2.51 -12.98
N TRP A 27 6.20 -1.45 -12.17
CA TRP A 27 7.33 -0.58 -11.84
C TRP A 27 8.43 -1.35 -11.08
N GLN A 28 8.06 -2.23 -10.14
CA GLN A 28 9.03 -3.10 -9.44
C GLN A 28 9.76 -4.01 -10.44
N LEU A 29 9.03 -4.64 -11.37
CA LEU A 29 9.61 -5.59 -12.34
C LEU A 29 10.64 -4.98 -13.30
N GLN A 30 10.55 -3.68 -13.60
CA GLN A 30 11.55 -3.00 -14.46
C GLN A 30 12.98 -3.05 -13.87
N ASP A 31 13.12 -3.17 -12.55
CA ASP A 31 14.40 -3.37 -11.88
C ASP A 31 14.18 -4.10 -10.54
N LYS A 32 13.68 -5.34 -10.61
CA LYS A 32 13.24 -6.10 -9.43
C LYS A 32 14.34 -6.17 -8.35
N LYS A 33 15.62 -6.28 -8.75
CA LYS A 33 16.74 -6.36 -7.82
C LYS A 33 16.82 -5.16 -6.89
N ASN A 34 16.61 -3.94 -7.40
CA ASN A 34 16.73 -2.73 -6.61
C ASN A 34 15.38 -2.21 -6.09
N ARG A 35 14.27 -2.58 -6.73
CA ARG A 35 12.94 -1.99 -6.47
C ARG A 35 12.03 -2.84 -5.59
N LEU A 36 12.28 -4.15 -5.49
CA LEU A 36 11.37 -5.06 -4.77
C LEU A 36 11.08 -4.60 -3.35
N TYR A 37 12.12 -4.18 -2.63
CA TYR A 37 12.02 -3.69 -1.24
C TYR A 37 12.33 -2.21 -1.12
N GLN A 38 12.26 -1.46 -2.24
CA GLN A 38 12.50 -0.03 -2.22
C GLN A 38 11.29 0.69 -1.60
N MET A 39 11.51 1.35 -0.47
CA MET A 39 10.48 2.08 0.26
C MET A 39 11.09 3.20 1.12
N GLY A 40 10.23 4.03 1.69
CA GLY A 40 10.57 5.07 2.65
C GLY A 40 9.47 6.11 2.75
N GLY A 41 9.72 7.13 3.58
CA GLY A 41 8.75 8.18 3.87
C GLY A 41 8.21 8.07 5.28
N SER A 42 7.44 9.08 5.68
CA SER A 42 6.77 9.11 6.99
C SER A 42 5.69 8.03 7.04
N ASN A 43 5.62 7.28 8.14
CA ASN A 43 4.53 6.34 8.39
C ASN A 43 3.23 7.02 8.87
N MET A 44 3.29 8.33 9.11
CA MET A 44 2.16 9.18 9.48
C MET A 44 1.95 10.29 8.44
N GLU A 45 0.69 10.57 8.12
CA GLU A 45 0.32 11.66 7.21
C GLU A 45 0.56 13.03 7.86
N ARG A 46 0.74 14.07 7.05
CA ARG A 46 0.99 15.43 7.55
C ARG A 46 -0.27 16.02 8.19
N ASP A 47 -0.12 16.65 9.36
CA ASP A 47 -1.22 17.30 10.10
C ASP A 47 -2.08 18.25 9.24
N VAL A 48 -1.43 19.01 8.35
CA VAL A 48 -2.11 19.96 7.46
C VAL A 48 -3.10 19.25 6.53
N LEU A 49 -2.73 18.07 6.02
CA LEU A 49 -3.56 17.30 5.10
C LEU A 49 -4.71 16.60 5.85
N VAL A 50 -4.40 15.99 6.99
CA VAL A 50 -5.41 15.32 7.84
C VAL A 50 -6.46 16.32 8.33
N SER A 51 -6.03 17.50 8.79
CA SER A 51 -6.93 18.57 9.22
C SER A 51 -7.76 19.15 8.07
N ALA A 52 -7.18 19.34 6.89
CA ALA A 52 -7.91 19.81 5.70
C ALA A 52 -9.02 18.84 5.26
N LEU A 53 -8.88 17.54 5.56
CA LEU A 53 -9.89 16.52 5.30
C LEU A 53 -10.91 16.38 6.45
N GLY A 54 -10.82 17.20 7.50
CA GLY A 54 -11.68 17.10 8.68
C GLY A 54 -11.43 15.86 9.51
N LEU A 55 -10.22 15.29 9.42
CA LEU A 55 -9.79 14.10 10.15
C LEU A 55 -8.88 14.49 11.32
N SER A 56 -8.69 13.54 12.24
CA SER A 56 -7.66 13.61 13.28
C SER A 56 -6.55 12.62 12.95
N GLN A 57 -5.33 12.90 13.42
CA GLN A 57 -4.26 11.91 13.36
C GLN A 57 -4.69 10.60 14.04
N PRO A 58 -4.19 9.44 13.55
CA PRO A 58 -4.39 8.16 14.22
C PRO A 58 -3.98 8.25 15.69
N ASN A 59 -4.78 7.64 16.56
CA ASN A 59 -4.47 7.58 17.99
C ASN A 59 -3.63 6.34 18.31
N ILE A 60 -3.29 6.19 19.60
CA ILE A 60 -2.46 5.09 20.10
C ILE A 60 -3.03 3.69 19.79
N TYR A 61 -4.36 3.55 19.62
CA TYR A 61 -5.01 2.30 19.26
C TYR A 61 -4.82 1.91 17.79
N THR A 62 -4.29 2.79 16.96
CA THR A 62 -3.86 2.46 15.60
C THR A 62 -2.35 2.32 15.56
N THR A 63 -1.61 3.26 16.15
CA THR A 63 -0.15 3.30 16.03
C THR A 63 0.56 2.19 16.81
N ASN A 64 0.01 1.70 17.93
CA ASN A 64 0.63 0.59 18.69
C ASN A 64 0.70 -0.71 17.90
N TYR A 65 -0.15 -0.88 16.89
CA TYR A 65 -0.20 -2.10 16.07
C TYR A 65 0.73 -2.05 14.88
N ASN A 66 1.44 -0.94 14.64
CA ASN A 66 2.38 -0.80 13.53
C ASN A 66 3.68 -1.56 13.75
N GLY A 67 3.98 -2.06 14.97
CA GLY A 67 5.09 -2.99 15.21
C GLY A 67 6.51 -2.41 15.05
N ASP A 68 6.67 -1.09 14.96
CA ASP A 68 7.94 -0.40 14.68
C ASP A 68 8.58 0.29 15.90
N ASP A 69 8.18 -0.10 17.11
CA ASP A 69 8.59 0.50 18.39
C ASP A 69 8.36 2.03 18.49
N GLY A 70 7.43 2.58 17.69
CA GLY A 70 7.12 4.01 17.67
C GLY A 70 8.01 4.83 16.74
N GLY A 71 8.55 4.20 15.70
CA GLY A 71 9.22 4.87 14.59
C GLY A 71 8.30 5.88 13.89
N ASN A 72 8.91 6.83 13.17
CA ASN A 72 8.18 7.81 12.35
C ASN A 72 8.47 7.68 10.85
N GLN A 73 9.15 6.61 10.46
CA GLN A 73 9.50 6.31 9.07
C GLN A 73 8.99 4.91 8.74
N THR A 74 8.45 4.75 7.53
CA THR A 74 7.95 3.45 7.09
C THR A 74 9.11 2.48 6.90
N THR A 75 8.99 1.28 7.48
CA THR A 75 9.97 0.19 7.35
C THR A 75 9.33 -1.10 6.83
N LEU A 76 10.16 -2.05 6.39
CA LEU A 76 9.69 -3.38 6.00
C LEU A 76 9.11 -4.18 7.17
N ASN A 77 9.44 -3.82 8.42
CA ASN A 77 8.95 -4.52 9.61
C ASN A 77 7.62 -3.96 10.10
N ASP A 78 7.15 -2.84 9.53
CA ASP A 78 5.89 -2.24 9.93
C ASP A 78 4.76 -3.24 9.68
N VAL A 79 3.93 -3.43 10.70
CA VAL A 79 2.80 -4.35 10.68
C VAL A 79 1.59 -3.67 10.05
N LEU A 80 1.05 -4.29 9.01
CA LEU A 80 -0.21 -3.92 8.38
C LEU A 80 -1.37 -4.52 9.16
N TYR A 81 -1.89 -3.74 10.11
CA TYR A 81 -3.07 -4.11 10.91
C TYR A 81 -4.37 -3.73 10.21
N THR A 82 -5.27 -4.69 10.01
CA THR A 82 -6.55 -4.50 9.30
C THR A 82 -7.77 -4.77 10.19
N HIS A 83 -7.66 -4.50 11.50
CA HIS A 83 -8.74 -4.74 12.47
C HIS A 83 -9.30 -6.17 12.41
N ASP A 84 -8.40 -7.16 12.41
CA ASP A 84 -8.71 -8.59 12.41
C ASP A 84 -9.49 -9.09 11.16
N LEU A 85 -9.62 -8.27 10.12
CA LEU A 85 -10.17 -8.70 8.83
C LEU A 85 -9.28 -9.77 8.17
N ARG A 86 -7.98 -9.69 8.42
CA ARG A 86 -6.94 -10.65 8.07
C ARG A 86 -5.89 -10.70 9.19
N ALA A 87 -5.14 -11.80 9.23
CA ALA A 87 -3.99 -11.91 10.11
C ALA A 87 -2.96 -10.82 9.80
N ASN A 88 -2.29 -10.33 10.84
CA ASN A 88 -1.23 -9.33 10.70
C ASN A 88 -0.09 -9.86 9.84
N VAL A 89 0.38 -9.01 8.95
CA VAL A 89 1.56 -9.23 8.11
C VAL A 89 2.40 -7.96 8.13
N THR A 90 3.68 -8.05 7.86
CA THR A 90 4.53 -6.86 7.72
C THR A 90 4.44 -6.28 6.32
N VAL A 91 4.91 -5.05 6.13
CA VAL A 91 5.10 -4.48 4.79
C VAL A 91 6.00 -5.39 3.95
N GLY A 92 7.10 -5.88 4.52
CA GLY A 92 8.03 -6.78 3.85
C GLY A 92 7.39 -8.08 3.35
N ASP A 93 6.43 -8.63 4.11
CA ASP A 93 5.71 -9.84 3.75
C ASP A 93 4.85 -9.69 2.49
N VAL A 94 4.43 -8.45 2.15
CA VAL A 94 3.53 -8.17 1.01
C VAL A 94 4.22 -7.50 -0.17
N MET A 95 5.53 -7.23 -0.10
CA MET A 95 6.26 -6.56 -1.19
C MET A 95 6.43 -7.43 -2.45
N ASP A 96 6.43 -8.77 -2.31
CA ASP A 96 6.49 -9.70 -3.44
C ASP A 96 5.15 -10.44 -3.61
N LEU A 97 4.47 -10.19 -4.75
CA LEU A 97 3.23 -10.90 -5.11
C LEU A 97 3.43 -12.40 -5.33
N ASN A 98 4.68 -12.85 -5.50
CA ASN A 98 5.04 -14.26 -5.62
C ASN A 98 5.69 -14.80 -4.33
N GLY A 99 5.49 -14.11 -3.21
CA GLY A 99 6.01 -14.49 -1.90
C GLY A 99 5.19 -15.56 -1.17
N PRO A 100 5.51 -15.85 0.10
CA PRO A 100 4.75 -16.81 0.90
C PRO A 100 3.38 -16.29 1.35
N THR A 101 3.21 -14.97 1.45
CA THR A 101 1.97 -14.32 1.93
C THR A 101 0.96 -14.11 0.81
N ILE A 102 1.43 -13.74 -0.38
CA ILE A 102 0.63 -13.48 -1.57
C ILE A 102 1.09 -14.44 -2.67
N CYS A 103 0.14 -15.11 -3.31
CA CYS A 103 0.40 -16.00 -4.44
C CYS A 103 -0.44 -15.55 -5.64
N ALA A 104 -0.08 -14.40 -6.21
CA ALA A 104 -0.81 -13.77 -7.30
C ALA A 104 0.15 -13.23 -8.37
N GLU A 105 -0.36 -13.06 -9.58
CA GLU A 105 0.33 -12.39 -10.69
C GLU A 105 -0.70 -11.67 -11.55
N TYR A 106 -0.32 -10.51 -12.10
CA TYR A 106 -1.14 -9.84 -13.10
C TYR A 106 -0.76 -10.31 -14.50
N VAL A 107 -1.75 -10.84 -15.23
CA VAL A 107 -1.55 -11.22 -16.63
C VAL A 107 -1.60 -9.97 -17.51
N ASP A 108 -0.56 -9.76 -18.29
CA ASP A 108 -0.52 -8.72 -19.32
C ASP A 108 -0.68 -9.37 -20.70
N ASP A 109 -1.83 -9.17 -21.32
CA ASP A 109 -2.15 -9.70 -22.65
C ASP A 109 -1.55 -8.85 -23.80
N GLY A 110 -0.79 -7.80 -23.46
CA GLY A 110 -0.10 -6.93 -24.41
C GLY A 110 -1.03 -5.93 -25.13
N VAL A 111 -2.32 -5.89 -24.79
CA VAL A 111 -3.29 -5.01 -25.46
C VAL A 111 -3.08 -3.53 -25.10
N PHE A 112 -2.49 -3.24 -23.94
CA PHE A 112 -2.08 -1.91 -23.54
C PHE A 112 -0.56 -1.76 -23.53
N ASN A 113 -0.01 -1.27 -24.64
CA ASN A 113 1.41 -1.01 -24.80
C ASN A 113 1.83 0.33 -24.14
N TYR A 114 2.19 0.28 -22.85
CA TYR A 114 2.65 1.43 -22.06
C TYR A 114 4.10 1.88 -22.37
N THR A 115 4.78 1.29 -23.37
CA THR A 115 6.14 1.72 -23.77
C THR A 115 6.17 3.08 -24.47
N ARG A 116 5.00 3.65 -24.81
CA ARG A 116 4.89 5.10 -25.04
C ARG A 116 4.66 5.78 -23.69
N GLY A 117 5.77 6.13 -23.06
CA GLY A 117 5.79 6.95 -21.86
C GLY A 117 4.99 8.24 -22.03
N TRP A 118 4.56 8.79 -20.90
CA TRP A 118 4.15 10.18 -20.78
C TRP A 118 5.33 11.11 -21.13
#